data_AF-A0A1L5KJZ7-F1
#
_entry.id   AF-A0A1L5KJZ7-F1
#
_cell.length_a   1.000
_cell.length_b   1.000
_cell.length_c   1.000
_cell.angle_alpha   90.00
_cell.angle_beta   90.00
_cell.angle_gamma   90.00
#
_symmetry.space_group_name_H-M   'P 1'
#
loop_
_entity.id
_entity.type
_entity.pdbx_description
1 polymer ?
#
loop_
_entity_poly.entity_id
_entity_poly.type
_entity_poly.pdbx_seq_one_letter_code
_entity_poly.pdbx_strand_id
1 'polypeptide(L)'
;MILSVSRRTDIPCRYSEWFMNRIREGSAVVRNPFNAGQLGRIPMTPEAVDCIVFWTKDPQPLMPYLKELDNRGYRYYFQFTLTPYGKALEPGLRDKKEIIRTFRSLAEQIGSGRI
;
A
#
# COMPACT_ATOMS: atom_id res chain seq x y z
N MET A 1 13.21 -4.01 9.53
CA MET A 1 12.71 -2.63 9.31
C MET A 1 11.20 -2.62 9.07
N ILE A 2 10.45 -1.59 9.53
CA ILE A 2 9.05 -1.37 9.13
C ILE A 2 8.98 -0.49 7.88
N LEU A 3 8.34 -0.97 6.83
CA LEU A 3 8.14 -0.22 5.59
C LEU A 3 6.78 0.48 5.61
N SER A 4 6.79 1.79 5.85
CA SER A 4 5.58 2.61 5.75
C SER A 4 5.30 2.98 4.29
N VAL A 5 4.30 2.32 3.71
CA VAL A 5 3.88 2.51 2.33
C VAL A 5 2.72 3.50 2.33
N SER A 6 2.91 4.59 1.56
CA SER A 6 1.97 5.69 1.33
C SER A 6 2.08 6.95 2.21
N ARG A 7 3.27 7.26 2.73
CA ARG A 7 3.48 8.54 3.46
C ARG A 7 3.40 9.79 2.58
N ARG A 8 3.75 9.68 1.29
CA ARG A 8 3.78 10.80 0.32
C ARG A 8 2.63 10.78 -0.68
N THR A 9 2.07 9.59 -0.95
CA THR A 9 1.00 9.37 -1.92
C THR A 9 0.34 8.03 -1.63
N ASP A 10 -0.92 7.82 -1.99
CA ASP A 10 -1.63 6.57 -1.78
C ASP A 10 -1.15 5.48 -2.75
N ILE A 11 -0.12 4.73 -2.37
CA ILE A 11 0.51 3.70 -3.19
C ILE A 11 -0.44 2.54 -3.49
N PRO A 12 -1.15 1.91 -2.53
CA PRO A 12 -2.11 0.85 -2.83
C PRO A 12 -3.25 1.25 -3.77
N CYS A 13 -3.62 2.53 -3.77
CA CYS A 13 -4.66 3.04 -4.67
C CYS A 13 -4.11 3.42 -6.05
N ARG A 14 -2.87 3.92 -6.15
CA ARG A 14 -2.38 4.59 -7.38
C ARG A 14 -1.14 4.00 -8.00
N TYR A 15 -0.34 3.25 -7.25
CA TYR A 15 1.00 2.81 -7.66
C TYR A 15 1.28 1.37 -7.25
N SER A 16 0.25 0.51 -7.18
CA SER A 16 0.39 -0.89 -6.77
C SER A 16 1.32 -1.68 -7.68
N GLU A 17 1.20 -1.50 -9.00
CA GLU A 17 2.09 -2.17 -9.96
C GLU A 17 3.55 -1.72 -9.79
N TRP A 18 3.78 -0.41 -9.68
CA TRP A 18 5.12 0.11 -9.38
C TRP A 18 5.67 -0.47 -8.09
N PHE A 19 4.86 -0.52 -7.03
CA PHE A 19 5.27 -1.06 -5.73
C PHE A 19 5.63 -2.54 -5.84
N MET A 20 4.81 -3.34 -6.52
CA MET A 20 5.09 -4.76 -6.73
C MET A 20 6.34 -4.98 -7.58
N ASN A 21 6.62 -4.13 -8.56
CA ASN A 21 7.87 -4.17 -9.30
C ASN A 21 9.08 -3.91 -8.38
N ARG A 22 8.96 -2.99 -7.41
CA ARG A 22 10.00 -2.75 -6.39
C ARG A 22 10.13 -3.92 -5.40
N ILE A 23 9.03 -4.56 -5.02
CA ILE A 23 9.04 -5.80 -4.22
C ILE A 23 9.78 -6.91 -4.97
N ARG A 24 9.50 -7.09 -6.26
CA ARG A 24 10.16 -8.10 -7.10
C ARG A 24 11.64 -7.83 -7.29
N GLU A 25 12.02 -6.56 -7.44
CA GLU A 25 13.42 -6.10 -7.52
C GLU A 25 14.14 -6.16 -6.16
N GLY A 26 13.42 -6.16 -5.05
CA GLY A 26 13.97 -6.24 -3.69
C GLY A 26 14.52 -4.91 -3.16
N SER A 27 14.31 -3.79 -3.85
CA SER A 27 14.66 -2.46 -3.33
C SER A 27 13.90 -1.33 -4.05
N ALA A 28 13.87 -0.15 -3.42
CA ALA A 28 13.42 1.08 -4.05
C ALA A 28 14.42 2.21 -3.82
N VAL A 29 14.60 3.06 -4.83
CA VAL A 29 15.37 4.30 -4.70
C VAL A 29 14.41 5.44 -4.35
N VAL A 30 14.71 6.17 -3.29
CA VAL A 30 13.92 7.30 -2.82
C VAL A 30 14.79 8.55 -2.71
N ARG A 31 14.20 9.70 -3.07
CA ARG A 31 14.84 11.00 -2.82
C ARG A 31 14.64 11.42 -1.37
N ASN A 32 15.71 11.91 -0.74
CA ASN A 32 15.63 12.58 0.54
C ASN A 32 14.76 13.86 0.36
N PRO A 33 13.71 14.05 1.18
CA PRO A 33 12.80 15.19 1.01
C PRO A 33 13.45 16.54 1.35
N PHE A 34 14.52 16.55 2.15
CA PHE A 34 15.25 17.76 2.54
C PHE A 34 16.49 18.01 1.67
N ASN A 35 16.96 17.00 0.92
CA ASN A 35 18.08 17.14 0.00
C ASN A 35 17.86 16.27 -1.25
N ALA A 36 17.30 16.85 -2.30
CA ALA A 36 16.87 16.11 -3.50
C ALA A 36 18.03 15.49 -4.31
N GLY A 37 19.28 15.93 -4.10
CA GLY A 37 20.47 15.35 -4.71
C GLY A 37 20.93 14.06 -4.02
N GLN A 38 20.47 13.81 -2.79
CA GLN A 38 20.76 12.58 -2.07
C GLN A 38 19.70 11.52 -2.36
N LEU A 39 20.15 10.42 -2.96
CA LEU A 39 19.35 9.23 -3.20
C LEU A 39 19.60 8.20 -2.10
N GLY A 40 18.53 7.72 -1.47
CA GLY A 40 18.56 6.58 -0.57
C GLY A 40 18.07 5.32 -1.30
N ARG A 41 18.71 4.18 -1.03
CA ARG A 41 18.21 2.87 -1.46
C ARG A 41 17.61 2.17 -0.25
N ILE A 42 16.33 1.83 -0.33
CA ILE A 42 15.61 1.12 0.72
C ILE A 42 15.54 -0.35 0.33
N PRO A 43 16.12 -1.28 1.13
CA PRO A 43 15.94 -2.70 0.88
C PRO A 43 14.48 -3.09 1.13
N MET A 44 13.94 -3.93 0.26
CA MET A 44 12.54 -4.35 0.28
C MET A 44 12.39 -5.87 0.23
N THR A 45 13.43 -6.63 0.55
CA THR A 45 13.35 -8.11 0.63
C THR A 45 12.65 -8.56 1.92
N PRO A 46 12.11 -9.79 1.98
CA PRO A 46 11.44 -10.31 3.17
C PRO A 46 12.37 -10.38 4.41
N GLU A 47 13.67 -10.55 4.20
CA GLU A 47 14.66 -10.63 5.30
C GLU A 47 14.97 -9.25 5.89
N ALA A 48 14.85 -8.19 5.08
CA ALA A 48 15.13 -6.82 5.52
C ALA A 48 13.88 -6.13 6.12
N VAL A 49 12.68 -6.54 5.71
CA VAL A 49 11.41 -5.90 6.07
C VAL A 49 10.63 -6.77 7.05
N ASP A 50 10.49 -6.30 8.29
CA ASP A 50 9.76 -7.01 9.35
C ASP A 50 8.25 -6.95 9.11
N CYS A 51 7.76 -5.82 8.59
CA CYS A 51 6.35 -5.59 8.28
C CYS A 51 6.19 -4.42 7.30
N ILE A 52 5.21 -4.54 6.40
CA ILE A 52 4.75 -3.48 5.52
C ILE A 52 3.46 -2.89 6.09
N VAL A 53 3.38 -1.57 6.20
CA VAL A 53 2.17 -0.87 6.63
C VAL A 53 1.59 -0.13 5.44
N PHE A 54 0.44 -0.58 4.95
CA PHE A 54 -0.26 0.05 3.83
C PHE A 54 -1.25 1.09 4.33
N TRP A 55 -1.08 2.36 3.93
CA TRP A 55 -2.08 3.40 4.16
C TRP A 55 -2.82 3.68 2.87
N THR A 56 -4.15 3.59 2.89
CA THR A 56 -4.93 3.81 1.68
C THR A 56 -6.39 4.16 1.96
N LYS A 57 -7.00 4.88 1.04
CA LYS A 57 -8.46 5.04 0.97
C LYS A 57 -9.12 3.98 0.09
N ASP A 58 -8.32 3.27 -0.72
CA ASP A 58 -8.82 2.30 -1.67
C ASP A 58 -7.73 1.27 -2.08
N PRO A 59 -7.72 0.07 -1.46
CA PRO A 59 -6.71 -0.96 -1.70
C PRO A 59 -6.99 -1.81 -2.95
N GLN A 60 -8.11 -1.62 -3.64
CA GLN A 60 -8.53 -2.53 -4.72
C GLN A 60 -7.44 -2.79 -5.78
N PRO A 61 -6.64 -1.80 -6.22
CA PRO A 61 -5.57 -2.04 -7.19
C PRO A 61 -4.42 -2.91 -6.65
N LEU A 62 -4.21 -2.94 -5.33
CA LEU A 62 -3.18 -3.79 -4.70
C LEU A 62 -3.68 -5.21 -4.39
N MET A 63 -4.98 -5.39 -4.15
CA MET A 63 -5.57 -6.66 -3.73
C MET A 63 -5.18 -7.89 -4.57
N PRO A 64 -5.10 -7.82 -5.92
CA PRO A 64 -4.68 -8.95 -6.74
C PRO A 64 -3.28 -9.48 -6.42
N TYR A 65 -2.42 -8.64 -5.83
CA TYR A 65 -1.02 -8.97 -5.52
C TYR A 65 -0.81 -9.47 -4.09
N LEU A 66 -1.83 -9.47 -3.24
CA LEU A 66 -1.68 -9.88 -1.84
C LEU A 66 -1.20 -11.33 -1.69
N LYS A 67 -1.70 -12.23 -2.55
CA LYS A 67 -1.23 -13.62 -2.58
C LYS A 67 0.25 -13.73 -2.95
N GLU A 68 0.76 -12.86 -3.83
CA GLU A 68 2.18 -12.81 -4.16
C GLU A 68 3.01 -12.35 -2.96
N LEU A 69 2.52 -11.34 -2.22
CA LEU A 69 3.18 -10.87 -0.98
C LEU A 69 3.21 -11.97 0.09
N ASP A 70 2.09 -12.68 0.29
CA ASP A 70 2.00 -13.80 1.23
C ASP A 70 2.96 -14.93 0.85
N ASN A 71 2.97 -15.34 -0.43
CA ASN A 71 3.86 -16.39 -0.94
C ASN A 71 5.35 -16.04 -0.82
N ARG A 72 5.68 -14.74 -0.90
CA ARG A 72 7.04 -14.22 -0.70
C ARG A 72 7.41 -14.07 0.78
N GLY A 73 6.48 -14.33 1.70
CA GLY A 73 6.74 -14.30 3.14
C GLY A 73 6.65 -12.91 3.78
N TYR A 74 6.08 -11.91 3.09
CA TYR A 74 5.91 -10.59 3.69
C TYR A 74 4.78 -10.57 4.71
N ARG A 75 5.04 -9.92 5.84
CA ARG A 75 4.00 -9.54 6.80
C ARG A 75 3.52 -8.14 6.49
N TYR A 76 2.20 -7.95 6.50
CA TYR A 76 1.61 -6.64 6.27
C TYR A 76 0.27 -6.49 6.98
N TYR A 77 -0.11 -5.23 7.18
CA TYR A 77 -1.46 -4.85 7.56
C TYR A 77 -1.84 -3.54 6.88
N PHE A 78 -3.13 -3.23 6.91
CA PHE A 78 -3.70 -2.04 6.32
C PHE A 78 -4.11 -1.05 7.40
N GLN A 79 -3.88 0.23 7.13
CA GLN A 79 -4.57 1.34 7.75
C GLN A 79 -5.48 1.95 6.71
N PHE A 80 -6.78 1.76 6.89
CA PHE A 80 -7.80 2.17 5.94
C PHE A 80 -8.45 3.48 6.40
N THR A 81 -8.63 4.43 5.49
CA THR A 81 -9.39 5.66 5.78
C THR A 81 -10.62 5.77 4.88
N LEU A 82 -11.81 5.73 5.47
CA LEU A 82 -13.07 5.97 4.78
C LEU A 82 -13.66 7.33 5.19
N THR A 83 -13.82 8.23 4.22
CA THR A 83 -14.41 9.56 4.39
C THR A 83 -15.74 9.66 3.62
N PRO A 84 -16.72 10.46 4.10
CA PRO A 84 -18.02 10.63 3.44
C PRO A 84 -17.99 11.63 2.27
N TYR A 85 -16.81 12.15 1.90
CA TYR A 85 -16.70 13.21 0.90
C TYR A 85 -17.00 12.72 -0.52
N GLY A 86 -17.66 13.57 -1.31
CA GLY A 86 -17.92 13.32 -2.72
C GLY A 86 -16.75 13.74 -3.63
N LYS A 87 -16.97 13.63 -4.93
CA LYS A 87 -15.97 13.93 -5.97
C LYS A 87 -15.47 15.38 -5.95
N ALA A 88 -16.18 16.32 -5.32
CA ALA A 88 -15.73 17.70 -5.18
C ALA A 88 -14.44 17.81 -4.33
N LEU A 89 -14.29 16.96 -3.31
CA LEU A 89 -13.11 16.94 -2.44
C LEU A 89 -12.20 15.74 -2.72
N GLU A 90 -12.76 14.64 -3.25
CA GLU A 90 -12.01 13.41 -3.55
C GLU A 90 -12.30 12.91 -4.98
N PRO A 91 -11.97 13.71 -6.01
CA PRO A 91 -12.40 13.45 -7.39
C PRO A 91 -11.90 12.14 -7.98
N GLY A 92 -10.74 11.67 -7.50
CA GLY A 92 -10.09 10.48 -8.05
C GLY A 92 -10.42 9.18 -7.32
N LEU A 93 -11.33 9.18 -6.34
CA LEU A 93 -11.76 7.95 -5.66
C LEU A 93 -12.96 7.33 -6.36
N ARG A 94 -13.08 6.00 -6.25
CA ARG A 94 -14.26 5.24 -6.68
C ARG A 94 -15.49 5.59 -5.82
N ASP A 95 -16.66 5.11 -6.23
CA ASP A 95 -17.87 5.32 -5.47
C ASP A 95 -17.73 4.75 -4.05
N LYS A 96 -18.27 5.45 -3.05
CA LYS A 96 -18.11 5.06 -1.64
C LYS A 96 -18.69 3.69 -1.34
N LYS A 97 -19.77 3.29 -2.01
CA LYS A 97 -20.35 1.95 -1.85
C LYS A 97 -19.39 0.89 -2.38
N GLU A 98 -18.65 1.16 -3.45
CA GLU A 98 -17.64 0.24 -3.99
C GLU A 98 -16.42 0.13 -3.08
N ILE A 99 -15.98 1.26 -2.50
CA ILE A 99 -14.88 1.29 -1.53
C ILE A 99 -15.28 0.51 -0.26
N ILE A 100 -16.51 0.65 0.23
CA ILE A 100 -17.01 -0.12 1.38
C ILE A 100 -17.04 -1.62 1.06
N ARG A 101 -17.46 -2.03 -0.14
CA ARG A 101 -17.41 -3.43 -0.57
C ARG A 101 -15.97 -3.94 -0.60
N THR A 102 -15.06 -3.13 -1.12
CA THR A 102 -13.62 -3.44 -1.17
C THR A 102 -13.04 -3.64 0.22
N PHE A 103 -13.38 -2.77 1.17
CA PHE A 103 -12.97 -2.91 2.57
C PHE A 103 -13.40 -4.26 3.17
N ARG A 104 -14.67 -4.64 2.95
CA ARG A 104 -15.19 -5.93 3.43
C ARG A 104 -14.46 -7.12 2.80
N SER A 105 -14.29 -7.12 1.47
CA SER A 105 -13.56 -8.17 0.78
C SER A 105 -12.09 -8.25 1.20
N LEU A 106 -11.45 -7.11 1.49
CA LEU A 106 -10.11 -7.10 2.04
C LEU A 106 -10.07 -7.77 3.42
N ALA A 107 -10.96 -7.38 4.33
CA ALA A 107 -11.05 -7.97 5.67
C ALA A 107 -11.35 -9.47 5.65
N GLU A 108 -12.18 -9.94 4.71
CA GLU A 108 -12.44 -11.37 4.48
C GLU A 108 -11.18 -12.10 3.98
N GLN A 109 -10.42 -11.48 3.07
CA GLN A 109 -9.24 -12.09 2.47
C GLN A 109 -8.05 -12.17 3.44
N ILE A 110 -7.80 -11.12 4.21
CA ILE A 110 -6.62 -11.04 5.10
C ILE A 110 -6.96 -11.27 6.58
N GLY A 111 -8.23 -11.32 6.94
CA GLY A 111 -8.68 -11.39 8.32
C GLY A 111 -8.71 -10.01 9.01
N SER A 112 -9.68 -9.84 9.90
CA SER A 112 -9.96 -8.56 10.56
C SER A 112 -8.86 -8.06 11.49
N GLY A 113 -7.93 -8.91 11.92
CA GLY A 113 -6.78 -8.50 12.74
C GLY A 113 -5.69 -7.75 11.98
N ARG A 114 -5.83 -7.58 10.65
CA ARG A 114 -4.83 -6.95 9.77
C ARG A 114 -5.37 -5.71 9.04
N ILE A 115 -6.48 -5.12 9.50
CA ILE A 115 -7.12 -3.95 8.87
C ILE A 115 -7.54 -2.89 9.90
#